data_AF-A0A499UU17-F1
#
_entry.id   AF-A0A499UU17-F1
#
_cell.length_a   1.000
_cell.length_b   1.000
_cell.length_c   1.000
_cell.angle_alpha   90.00
_cell.angle_beta   90.00
_cell.angle_gamma   90.00
#
_symmetry.space_group_name_H-M   'P 1'
#
loop_
_entity.id
_entity.type
_entity.pdbx_description
1 polymer ?
#
loop_
_entity_poly.entity_id
_entity_poly.type
_entity_poly.pdbx_seq_one_letter_code
_entity_poly.pdbx_strand_id
1 'polypeptide(L)'
;MHEGFVNFNAGTLGTSMVEGRISAGVVVGDGSDIGGGASIMGTLSGGGKQTITIGERCLLGAEAGLGIPLGDDCIVEAGLYVTAGTRVTLPDGKIAKALELSGADNLLFRRNSITGAVEALPRTGSWGGLNEALHSHN
;
A
#
# COMPACT_ATOMS: atom_id res chain seq x y z
N MET A 1 -1.11 -4.61 18.66
CA MET A 1 -0.33 -3.78 19.62
C MET A 1 -1.20 -2.64 20.15
N HIS A 2 -0.74 -1.90 21.18
CA HIS A 2 -1.53 -0.86 21.86
C HIS A 2 -2.02 0.27 20.93
N GLU A 3 -1.23 0.60 19.91
CA GLU A 3 -1.57 1.61 18.90
C GLU A 3 -2.45 1.06 17.77
N GLY A 4 -2.56 -0.27 17.68
CA GLY A 4 -3.39 -0.95 16.70
C GLY A 4 -4.87 -0.63 16.91
N PHE A 5 -5.55 -0.32 15.81
CA PHE A 5 -7.00 -0.09 15.78
C PHE A 5 -7.61 -0.86 14.62
N VAL A 6 -8.70 -1.58 14.90
CA VAL A 6 -9.48 -2.30 13.88
C VAL A 6 -10.94 -1.90 14.04
N ASN A 7 -11.53 -1.42 12.94
CA ASN A 7 -12.93 -1.00 12.93
C ASN A 7 -13.89 -2.19 12.68
N PHE A 8 -15.20 -1.95 12.71
CA PHE A 8 -16.20 -2.96 12.36
C PHE A 8 -16.09 -3.36 10.88
N ASN A 9 -16.44 -4.62 10.57
CA ASN A 9 -16.36 -5.19 9.22
C ASN A 9 -14.98 -5.01 8.58
N ALA A 10 -13.92 -5.12 9.39
CA ALA A 10 -12.54 -4.97 8.99
C ALA A 10 -11.68 -5.93 9.81
N GLY A 11 -10.47 -6.20 9.35
CA GLY A 11 -9.53 -7.02 10.10
C GLY A 11 -8.54 -7.78 9.22
N THR A 12 -8.01 -8.85 9.79
CA THR A 12 -6.96 -9.68 9.19
C THR A 12 -7.54 -11.04 8.80
N LEU A 13 -7.10 -11.59 7.67
CA LEU A 13 -7.49 -12.92 7.21
C LEU A 13 -6.51 -14.02 7.67
N GLY A 14 -5.44 -13.63 8.34
CA GLY A 14 -4.40 -14.54 8.83
C GLY A 14 -3.61 -13.93 9.98
N THR A 15 -2.36 -14.37 10.09
CA THR A 15 -1.39 -13.89 11.08
C THR A 15 -0.84 -12.54 10.63
N SER A 16 -1.07 -11.50 11.43
CA SER A 16 -0.64 -10.14 11.12
C SER A 16 -0.21 -9.42 12.39
N MET A 17 0.86 -8.63 12.31
CA MET A 17 1.15 -7.63 13.32
C MET A 17 0.33 -6.36 13.03
N VAL A 18 -0.53 -5.96 13.96
CA VAL A 18 -1.35 -4.74 13.81
C VAL A 18 -0.97 -3.71 14.86
N GLU A 19 -0.26 -2.69 14.43
CA GLU A 19 0.19 -1.54 15.22
C GLU A 19 -0.33 -0.20 14.66
N GLY A 20 -0.99 -0.21 13.51
CA GLY A 20 -1.66 0.94 12.92
C GLY A 20 -3.20 0.81 12.84
N ARG A 21 -3.82 1.66 12.04
CA ARG A 21 -5.28 1.81 11.93
C ARG A 21 -5.84 1.11 10.68
N ILE A 22 -6.71 0.12 10.89
CA ILE A 22 -7.48 -0.57 9.87
C ILE A 22 -8.91 0.00 9.85
N SER A 23 -9.23 0.78 8.82
CA SER A 23 -10.55 1.42 8.66
C SER A 23 -11.67 0.42 8.36
N ALA A 24 -12.94 0.82 8.55
CA ALA A 24 -14.09 -0.04 8.28
C ALA A 24 -14.11 -0.53 6.83
N GLY A 25 -14.42 -1.82 6.64
CA GLY A 25 -14.38 -2.49 5.33
C GLY A 25 -13.00 -2.99 4.90
N VAL A 26 -11.91 -2.52 5.52
CA VAL A 26 -10.55 -2.88 5.10
C VAL A 26 -10.20 -4.30 5.53
N VAL A 27 -9.60 -5.04 4.60
CA VAL A 27 -9.12 -6.41 4.83
C VAL A 27 -7.62 -6.47 4.62
N VAL A 28 -6.92 -7.16 5.51
CA VAL A 28 -5.46 -7.39 5.46
C VAL A 28 -5.18 -8.89 5.35
N GLY A 29 -4.37 -9.28 4.35
CA GLY A 29 -4.00 -10.67 4.09
C GLY A 29 -3.02 -11.26 5.10
N ASP A 30 -2.75 -12.56 4.96
CA ASP A 30 -1.84 -13.32 5.84
C ASP A 30 -0.39 -12.82 5.73
N GLY A 31 0.32 -12.79 6.86
CA GLY A 31 1.71 -12.35 6.95
C GLY A 31 1.94 -10.86 6.69
N SER A 32 0.87 -10.06 6.55
CA SER A 32 0.98 -8.62 6.35
C SER A 32 1.05 -7.86 7.67
N ASP A 33 2.02 -6.96 7.78
CA ASP A 33 2.29 -6.18 8.99
C ASP A 33 1.95 -4.68 8.80
N ILE A 34 1.19 -4.15 9.75
CA ILE A 34 0.76 -2.76 9.80
C ILE A 34 1.53 -2.05 10.91
N GLY A 35 2.60 -1.36 10.55
CA GLY A 35 3.51 -0.71 11.49
C GLY A 35 2.87 0.38 12.35
N GLY A 36 3.56 0.73 13.44
CA GLY A 36 3.06 1.67 14.46
C GLY A 36 2.59 2.98 13.86
N GLY A 37 1.34 3.36 14.13
CA GLY A 37 0.78 4.65 13.72
C GLY A 37 0.35 4.72 12.25
N ALA A 38 0.61 3.65 11.49
CA ALA A 38 0.25 3.57 10.08
C ALA A 38 -1.27 3.75 9.87
N SER A 39 -1.64 4.30 8.71
CA SER A 39 -3.02 4.65 8.38
C SER A 39 -3.49 3.92 7.13
N ILE A 40 -4.45 2.99 7.26
CA ILE A 40 -5.16 2.47 6.09
C ILE A 40 -6.47 3.24 5.94
N MET A 41 -6.59 3.95 4.83
CA MET A 41 -7.67 4.88 4.58
C MET A 41 -9.02 4.16 4.41
N GLY A 42 -10.08 4.70 5.02
CA GLY A 42 -11.44 4.23 4.77
C GLY A 42 -11.97 4.72 3.43
N THR A 43 -13.02 4.08 2.91
CA THR A 43 -13.62 4.39 1.60
C THR A 43 -13.89 5.90 1.40
N LEU A 44 -14.40 6.58 2.44
CA LEU A 44 -14.79 7.99 2.37
C LEU A 44 -13.62 8.98 2.49
N SER A 45 -12.44 8.54 2.93
CA SER A 45 -11.37 9.45 3.34
C SER A 45 -10.46 9.95 2.20
N GLY A 46 -10.61 9.43 0.97
CA GLY A 46 -9.82 9.90 -0.19
C GLY A 46 -10.59 9.98 -1.50
N GLY A 47 -11.91 10.22 -1.43
CA GLY A 47 -12.75 10.46 -2.60
C GLY A 47 -13.04 9.23 -3.46
N GLY A 48 -12.67 8.04 -2.99
CA GLY A 48 -12.90 6.77 -3.68
C GLY A 48 -14.24 6.13 -3.32
N LYS A 49 -14.74 5.26 -4.21
CA LYS A 49 -15.83 4.31 -3.91
C LYS A 49 -15.32 2.91 -3.54
N GLN A 50 -14.01 2.69 -3.68
CA GLN A 50 -13.39 1.39 -3.50
C GLN A 50 -12.95 1.19 -2.05
N THR A 51 -13.22 0.01 -1.53
CA THR A 51 -12.74 -0.45 -0.23
C THR A 51 -11.28 -0.89 -0.38
N ILE A 52 -10.39 -0.44 0.50
CA ILE A 52 -8.98 -0.79 0.45
C ILE A 52 -8.78 -2.23 0.95
N THR A 53 -8.00 -3.02 0.21
CA THR A 53 -7.48 -4.32 0.62
C THR A 53 -5.97 -4.28 0.63
N ILE A 54 -5.35 -5.01 1.55
CA ILE A 54 -3.91 -5.30 1.54
C ILE A 54 -3.78 -6.80 1.35
N GLY A 55 -2.99 -7.23 0.36
CA GLY A 55 -2.71 -8.64 0.12
C GLY A 55 -1.86 -9.28 1.22
N GLU A 56 -1.18 -10.36 0.87
CA GLU A 56 -0.34 -11.13 1.77
C GLU A 56 1.10 -10.59 1.81
N ARG A 57 1.82 -10.84 2.92
CA ARG A 57 3.25 -10.53 3.09
C ARG A 57 3.62 -9.07 2.79
N CYS A 58 2.69 -8.16 3.01
CA CYS A 58 2.91 -6.74 2.87
C CYS A 58 3.50 -6.12 4.14
N LEU A 59 4.15 -4.97 4.01
CA LEU A 59 4.62 -4.19 5.14
C LEU A 59 4.25 -2.71 4.95
N LEU A 60 3.42 -2.18 5.84
CA LEU A 60 3.30 -0.74 6.01
C LEU A 60 4.26 -0.28 7.10
N GLY A 61 5.23 0.55 6.75
CA GLY A 61 6.15 1.12 7.73
C GLY A 61 5.44 1.96 8.79
N ALA A 62 6.10 2.20 9.92
CA ALA A 62 5.57 3.07 10.95
C ALA A 62 5.23 4.47 10.39
N GLU A 63 4.11 5.04 10.82
CA GLU A 63 3.57 6.32 10.34
C GLU A 63 3.34 6.40 8.82
N ALA A 64 3.36 5.27 8.12
CA ALA A 64 2.97 5.23 6.71
C ALA A 64 1.46 5.47 6.56
N GLY A 65 1.02 5.81 5.35
CA GLY A 65 -0.39 5.88 5.03
C GLY A 65 -0.68 5.32 3.66
N LEU A 66 -1.84 4.68 3.52
CA LEU A 66 -2.22 3.99 2.31
C LEU A 66 -3.67 4.31 1.93
N GLY A 67 -3.84 4.83 0.72
CA GLY A 67 -5.10 5.24 0.11
C GLY A 67 -5.48 4.47 -1.16
N ILE A 68 -4.79 3.38 -1.47
CA ILE A 68 -5.08 2.46 -2.59
C ILE A 68 -4.99 1.00 -2.11
N PRO A 69 -5.73 0.06 -2.72
CA PRO A 69 -5.46 -1.36 -2.56
C PRO A 69 -4.01 -1.75 -2.93
N LEU A 70 -3.46 -2.72 -2.21
CA LEU A 70 -2.21 -3.39 -2.56
C LEU A 70 -2.49 -4.87 -2.83
N GLY A 71 -1.76 -5.44 -3.78
CA GLY A 71 -1.66 -6.87 -3.93
C GLY A 71 -0.75 -7.46 -2.85
N ASP A 72 -0.11 -8.57 -3.18
CA ASP A 72 0.84 -9.28 -2.34
C ASP A 72 2.23 -8.65 -2.36
N ASP A 73 3.01 -8.97 -1.33
CA ASP A 73 4.43 -8.66 -1.26
C ASP A 73 4.74 -7.17 -1.48
N CYS A 74 3.88 -6.25 -1.05
CA CYS A 74 4.12 -4.81 -1.17
C CYS A 74 4.75 -4.18 0.08
N ILE A 75 5.52 -3.11 -0.08
CA ILE A 75 6.08 -2.31 1.01
C ILE A 75 5.74 -0.84 0.82
N VAL A 76 5.32 -0.17 1.89
CA VAL A 76 5.28 1.30 1.97
C VAL A 76 6.28 1.75 3.02
N GLU A 77 7.22 2.61 2.62
CA GLU A 77 8.21 3.21 3.51
C GLU A 77 7.57 3.88 4.73
N ALA A 78 8.26 3.81 5.87
CA ALA A 78 7.86 4.55 7.07
C ALA A 78 7.72 6.06 6.79
N GLY A 79 6.66 6.67 7.33
CA GLY A 79 6.34 8.09 7.15
C GLY A 79 5.85 8.49 5.75
N LEU A 80 5.70 7.54 4.81
CA LEU A 80 5.15 7.82 3.48
C LEU A 80 3.65 7.59 3.45
N TYR A 81 2.89 8.64 3.14
CA TYR A 81 1.46 8.53 2.80
C TYR A 81 1.25 8.45 1.28
N VAL A 82 0.77 7.31 0.78
CA VAL A 82 0.41 7.07 -0.62
C VAL A 82 -1.10 7.24 -0.80
N THR A 83 -1.54 8.40 -1.27
CA THR A 83 -2.95 8.63 -1.63
C THR A 83 -3.21 8.18 -3.08
N ALA A 84 -4.47 7.92 -3.44
CA ALA A 84 -4.84 7.57 -4.82
C ALA A 84 -4.37 8.61 -5.87
N GLY A 85 -4.31 9.89 -5.48
CA GLY A 85 -3.86 10.99 -6.35
C GLY A 85 -2.35 11.23 -6.34
N THR A 86 -1.59 10.57 -5.46
CA THR A 86 -0.14 10.74 -5.37
C THR A 86 0.50 10.43 -6.72
N ARG A 87 1.31 11.36 -7.23
CA ARG A 87 2.12 11.14 -8.44
C ARG A 87 3.34 10.33 -8.07
N VAL A 88 3.49 9.17 -8.70
CA VAL A 88 4.55 8.20 -8.42
C VAL A 88 5.43 8.05 -9.65
N THR A 89 6.74 8.19 -9.45
CA THR A 89 7.74 7.96 -10.49
C THR A 89 8.01 6.47 -10.57
N LEU A 90 7.91 5.93 -11.78
CA LEU A 90 8.13 4.52 -12.09
C LEU A 90 9.60 4.29 -12.51
N PRO A 91 10.10 3.04 -12.53
CA PRO A 91 11.49 2.74 -12.89
C PRO A 91 11.85 3.12 -14.33
N ASP A 92 10.87 3.21 -15.23
CA ASP A 92 11.05 3.69 -16.61
C ASP A 92 10.99 5.23 -16.73
N GLY A 93 10.94 5.93 -15.60
CA GLY A 93 10.87 7.39 -15.52
C GLY A 93 9.48 7.98 -15.78
N LYS A 94 8.47 7.16 -16.11
CA LYS A 94 7.10 7.64 -16.26
C LYS A 94 6.52 8.03 -14.91
N ILE A 95 5.55 8.94 -14.94
CA ILE A 95 4.80 9.37 -13.77
C ILE A 95 3.36 8.90 -13.91
N ALA A 96 2.92 8.04 -12.99
CA ALA A 96 1.54 7.57 -12.90
C ALA A 96 0.88 8.09 -11.61
N LYS A 97 -0.45 8.08 -11.54
CA LYS A 97 -1.14 8.20 -10.25
C LYS A 97 -1.02 6.87 -9.51
N ALA A 98 -0.89 6.92 -8.18
CA ALA A 98 -0.83 5.70 -7.36
C ALA A 98 -2.07 4.80 -7.57
N LEU A 99 -3.24 5.38 -7.86
CA LEU A 99 -4.45 4.62 -8.20
C LEU A 99 -4.25 3.66 -9.39
N GLU A 100 -3.38 3.99 -10.33
CA GLU A 100 -3.08 3.13 -11.49
C GLU A 100 -2.26 1.89 -11.09
N LEU A 101 -1.68 1.87 -9.89
CA LEU A 101 -0.94 0.73 -9.30
C LEU A 101 -1.80 -0.05 -8.29
N SER A 102 -3.10 0.28 -8.18
CA SER A 102 -4.00 -0.34 -7.21
C SER A 102 -4.09 -1.85 -7.42
N GLY A 103 -3.77 -2.61 -6.37
CA GLY A 103 -3.82 -4.07 -6.38
C GLY A 103 -2.63 -4.75 -7.06
N ALA A 104 -1.61 -3.99 -7.50
CA ALA A 104 -0.38 -4.58 -8.01
C ALA A 104 0.43 -5.23 -6.89
N ASP A 105 1.15 -6.30 -7.24
CA ASP A 105 2.01 -7.05 -6.33
C ASP A 105 3.45 -6.53 -6.36
N ASN A 106 4.24 -6.91 -5.35
CA ASN A 106 5.71 -6.86 -5.40
C ASN A 106 6.28 -5.44 -5.59
N LEU A 107 5.57 -4.42 -5.09
CA LEU A 107 5.98 -3.01 -5.17
C LEU A 107 6.55 -2.48 -3.86
N LEU A 108 7.59 -1.65 -3.96
CA LEU A 108 8.09 -0.78 -2.90
C LEU A 108 7.72 0.67 -3.23
N PHE A 109 6.89 1.28 -2.39
CA PHE A 109 6.65 2.71 -2.40
C PHE A 109 7.60 3.40 -1.43
N ARG A 110 8.37 4.38 -1.92
CA ARG A 110 9.29 5.19 -1.11
C ARG A 110 9.30 6.65 -1.54
N ARG A 111 9.78 7.53 -0.67
CA ARG A 111 10.15 8.90 -0.98
C ARG A 111 11.65 8.97 -1.17
N ASN A 112 12.08 9.41 -2.34
CA ASN A 112 13.48 9.73 -2.58
C ASN A 112 13.89 10.91 -1.67
N SER A 113 14.82 10.67 -0.75
CA SER A 113 15.23 11.68 0.24
C SER A 113 16.07 12.81 -0.33
N ILE A 114 16.59 12.67 -1.55
CA ILE A 114 17.35 13.73 -2.24
C ILE A 114 16.40 14.62 -3.05
N THR A 115 15.47 14.02 -3.79
CA THR A 115 14.60 14.75 -4.74
C THR A 115 13.21 15.06 -4.18
N GLY A 116 12.79 14.37 -3.12
CA GLY A 116 11.44 14.43 -2.57
C GLY A 116 10.38 13.67 -3.39
N ALA A 117 10.75 13.11 -4.54
CA ALA A 117 9.83 12.38 -5.41
C ALA A 117 9.33 11.10 -4.72
N VAL A 118 8.04 10.80 -4.87
CA VAL A 118 7.51 9.48 -4.52
C VAL A 118 7.78 8.53 -5.67
N GLU A 119 8.34 7.38 -5.37
CA GLU A 119 8.77 6.35 -6.32
C GLU A 119 8.07 5.03 -6.02
N ALA A 120 7.76 4.26 -7.06
CA ALA A 120 7.38 2.85 -6.97
C ALA A 120 8.44 2.01 -7.68
N LEU A 121 8.96 1.00 -7.00
CA LEU A 121 10.02 0.13 -7.48
C LEU A 121 9.58 -1.33 -7.35
N PRO A 122 9.98 -2.24 -8.26
CA PRO A 122 9.83 -3.67 -8.02
C PRO A 122 10.70 -4.08 -6.83
N ARG A 123 10.18 -4.87 -5.89
CA ARG A 123 11.00 -5.41 -4.80
C ARG A 123 11.91 -6.54 -5.27
N THR A 124 11.46 -7.30 -6.26
CA THR A 124 12.22 -8.39 -6.88
C THR A 124 12.05 -8.35 -8.40
N GLY A 125 13.01 -8.93 -9.13
CA GLY A 125 12.97 -8.96 -10.59
C GLY A 125 13.28 -7.61 -11.26
N SER A 126 12.95 -7.51 -12.54
CA SER A 126 13.12 -6.30 -13.35
C SER A 126 11.78 -5.65 -13.65
N TRP A 127 11.76 -4.33 -13.80
CA TRP A 127 10.55 -3.60 -14.19
C TRP A 127 10.16 -3.90 -15.65
N GLY A 128 9.09 -4.66 -15.84
CA GLY A 128 8.51 -4.98 -17.15
C GLY A 128 7.57 -3.90 -17.72
N GLY A 129 7.28 -2.86 -16.93
CA GLY A 129 6.34 -1.81 -17.27
C GLY A 129 5.04 -1.90 -16.48
N LEU A 130 4.25 -0.81 -16.51
CA LEU A 130 3.02 -0.69 -15.73
C LEU A 130 1.99 -1.79 -16.06
N ASN A 131 1.78 -2.08 -17.34
CA ASN A 131 0.81 -3.12 -17.73
C ASN A 131 1.23 -4.51 -17.25
N GLU A 132 2.53 -4.82 -17.29
CA GLU A 132 3.02 -6.12 -16.81
C GLU A 132 2.85 -6.23 -15.29
N ALA A 133 3.18 -5.17 -14.55
CA ALA A 133 2.98 -5.09 -13.10
C ALA A 133 1.50 -5.22 -12.68
N LEU A 134 0.55 -4.89 -13.56
CA LEU A 134 -0.89 -5.02 -13.29
C LEU A 134 -1.48 -6.38 -13.72
N HIS A 135 -0.77 -7.14 -14.54
CA HIS A 135 -1.32 -8.32 -15.21
C HIS A 135 -0.47 -9.58 -15.06
N SER A 136 0.53 -9.59 -14.18
CA SER A 136 1.37 -10.75 -13.91
C SER A 136 0.62 -11.95 -13.31
N HIS A 137 -0.68 -11.83 -13.02
CA HIS A 137 -1.49 -12.86 -12.34
C HIS A 137 -2.87 -13.12 -12.98
N ASN A 138 -3.05 -12.87 -14.28
CA ASN A 138 -4.19 -13.41 -15.03
C ASN A 138 -3.97 -14.86 -15.47
#